data_AF-K0VC98-F1
#
_entry.id   AF-K0VC98-F1
#
_cell.length_a   1.000
_cell.length_b   1.000
_cell.length_c   1.000
_cell.angle_alpha   90.00
_cell.angle_beta   90.00
_cell.angle_gamma   90.00
#
_symmetry.space_group_name_H-M   'P 1'
#
loop_
_entity.id
_entity.type
_entity.pdbx_description
1 polymer ?
#
loop_
_entity_poly.entity_id
_entity_poly.type
_entity_poly.pdbx_seq_one_letter_code
_entity_poly.pdbx_strand_id
1 'polypeptide(L)'
;GRLKHRLEDKLMSNEFRQVDLMIGDVRRRRWTTERKLQIIEESYAAGETVSSAARRHGVAPNLLYRWRRLLSEGGAVAVDSDEPVIGNSEVKKLEDRVRELERILGRKTLENEILREALSKAHSKKPISRPILLPKDGSR
;
A
#
# COMPACT_ATOMS: atom_id res chain seq x y z
N GLY A 1 -11.96 -52.04 19.90
CA GLY A 1 -10.61 -51.46 19.83
C GLY A 1 -10.67 -49.97 19.56
N ARG A 2 -10.64 -49.13 20.61
CA ARG A 2 -10.76 -47.65 20.50
C ARG A 2 -9.51 -46.98 19.92
N LEU A 3 -8.36 -47.64 19.97
CA LEU A 3 -7.10 -47.13 19.43
C LEU A 3 -7.01 -47.28 17.90
N LYS A 4 -7.71 -48.26 17.30
CA LYS A 4 -7.73 -48.45 15.84
C LYS A 4 -8.48 -47.33 15.12
N HIS A 5 -9.68 -46.97 15.58
CA HIS A 5 -10.43 -45.83 15.01
C HIS A 5 -9.67 -44.49 15.14
N ARG A 6 -8.96 -44.26 16.24
CA ARG A 6 -8.18 -43.02 16.43
C ARG A 6 -6.97 -42.93 15.51
N LEU A 7 -6.40 -44.06 15.09
CA LEU A 7 -5.33 -44.11 14.09
C LEU A 7 -5.89 -43.95 12.68
N GLU A 8 -7.05 -44.53 12.40
CA GLU A 8 -7.75 -44.37 11.11
C GLU A 8 -8.20 -42.92 10.89
N ASP A 9 -8.76 -42.24 11.89
CA ASP A 9 -9.10 -40.80 11.79
C ASP A 9 -7.86 -39.93 11.52
N LYS A 10 -6.71 -40.29 12.10
CA LYS A 10 -5.45 -39.55 11.96
C LYS A 10 -4.76 -39.82 10.62
N LEU A 11 -4.94 -41.02 10.06
CA LEU A 11 -4.45 -41.40 8.74
C LEU A 11 -5.35 -40.81 7.63
N MET A 12 -6.67 -40.87 7.80
CA MET A 12 -7.65 -40.27 6.88
C MET A 12 -7.47 -38.75 6.81
N SER A 13 -7.30 -38.06 7.94
CA SER A 13 -7.04 -36.61 7.97
C SER A 13 -5.68 -36.21 7.38
N ASN A 14 -4.72 -37.13 7.28
CA ASN A 14 -3.44 -36.90 6.62
C ASN A 14 -3.50 -37.20 5.11
N GLU A 15 -4.25 -38.22 4.70
CA GLU A 15 -4.53 -38.48 3.27
C GLU A 15 -5.35 -37.35 2.63
N PHE A 16 -6.33 -36.78 3.35
CA PHE A 16 -7.07 -35.59 2.87
C PHE A 16 -6.22 -34.33 2.75
N ARG A 17 -5.05 -34.25 3.42
CA ARG A 17 -4.10 -33.14 3.22
C ARG A 17 -3.19 -33.35 2.00
N GLN A 18 -3.02 -34.60 1.55
CA GLN A 18 -2.11 -34.93 0.45
C GLN A 18 -2.83 -35.03 -0.90
N VAL A 19 -4.11 -35.44 -0.92
CA VAL A 19 -4.89 -35.55 -2.16
C VAL A 19 -5.31 -34.17 -2.71
N ASP A 20 -5.48 -33.15 -1.85
CA ASP A 20 -5.91 -31.80 -2.27
C ASP A 20 -4.79 -30.97 -2.96
N LEU A 21 -3.55 -31.46 -2.94
CA LEU A 21 -2.39 -30.82 -3.60
C LEU A 21 -2.05 -31.44 -4.96
N MET A 22 -2.71 -32.53 -5.37
CA MET A 22 -2.23 -33.41 -6.45
C MET A 22 -3.14 -33.52 -7.69
N ILE A 23 -4.25 -32.78 -7.80
CA ILE A 23 -5.14 -32.89 -8.96
C ILE A 23 -5.42 -31.52 -9.61
N GLY A 24 -4.62 -31.20 -10.63
CA GLY A 24 -5.08 -30.70 -11.93
C GLY A 24 -5.74 -29.31 -12.02
N ASP A 25 -5.02 -28.39 -12.69
CA ASP A 25 -5.46 -27.11 -13.27
C ASP A 25 -5.74 -25.91 -12.33
N VAL A 26 -4.74 -25.02 -12.30
CA VAL A 26 -4.73 -23.72 -11.63
C VAL A 26 -5.66 -22.72 -12.34
N ARG A 27 -6.97 -22.97 -12.34
CA ARG A 27 -7.95 -21.87 -12.41
C ARG A 27 -8.21 -21.43 -10.97
N ARG A 28 -7.43 -20.46 -10.48
CA ARG A 28 -7.73 -19.76 -9.22
C ARG A 28 -9.22 -19.42 -9.24
N ARG A 29 -9.99 -20.03 -8.33
CA ARG A 29 -11.42 -19.78 -8.21
C ARG A 29 -11.63 -18.27 -8.07
N ARG A 30 -12.26 -17.65 -9.08
CA ARG A 30 -12.53 -16.22 -9.07
C ARG A 30 -13.80 -15.99 -8.25
N TRP A 31 -13.66 -15.31 -7.13
CA TRP A 31 -14.79 -14.96 -6.27
C TRP A 31 -15.44 -13.68 -6.80
N THR A 32 -16.71 -13.77 -7.19
CA THR A 32 -17.51 -12.56 -7.46
C THR A 32 -17.73 -11.80 -6.15
N THR A 33 -17.92 -10.50 -6.23
CA THR A 33 -18.12 -9.64 -5.06
C THR A 33 -19.37 -10.03 -4.29
N GLU A 34 -20.46 -10.32 -5.01
CA GLU A 34 -21.67 -10.91 -4.43
C GLU A 34 -21.36 -12.16 -3.58
N ARG A 35 -20.55 -13.07 -4.13
CA ARG A 35 -20.19 -14.30 -3.43
C ARG A 35 -19.28 -14.02 -2.22
N LYS A 36 -18.36 -13.05 -2.31
CA LYS A 36 -17.55 -12.62 -1.17
C LYS A 36 -18.46 -12.10 -0.05
N LEU A 37 -19.40 -11.20 -0.37
CA LEU A 37 -20.33 -10.60 0.59
C LEU A 37 -21.21 -11.64 1.27
N GLN A 38 -21.77 -12.58 0.50
CA GLN A 38 -22.56 -13.68 1.05
C GLN A 38 -21.76 -14.51 2.06
N ILE A 39 -20.52 -14.91 1.71
CA ILE A 39 -19.66 -15.71 2.60
C ILE A 39 -19.29 -14.90 3.86
N ILE A 40 -19.07 -13.60 3.72
CA ILE A 40 -18.82 -12.70 4.85
C ILE A 40 -20.03 -12.68 5.77
N GLU A 41 -21.23 -12.46 5.25
CA GLU A 41 -22.49 -12.41 6.01
C GLU A 41 -22.75 -13.72 6.75
N GLU A 42 -22.62 -14.87 6.07
CA GLU A 42 -22.72 -16.19 6.69
C GLU A 42 -21.71 -16.37 7.85
N SER A 43 -20.53 -15.75 7.76
CA SER A 43 -19.51 -15.80 8.83
C SER A 43 -19.82 -14.95 10.07
N TYR A 44 -20.85 -14.09 10.01
CA TYR A 44 -21.38 -13.33 11.15
C TYR A 44 -22.58 -14.01 11.82
N ALA A 45 -23.08 -15.13 11.27
CA ALA A 45 -24.20 -15.86 11.86
C ALA A 45 -23.91 -16.32 13.30
N ALA A 46 -24.95 -16.37 14.13
CA ALA A 46 -24.81 -16.78 15.53
C ALA A 46 -24.30 -18.23 15.63
N GLY A 47 -23.26 -18.44 16.44
CA GLY A 47 -22.61 -19.75 16.58
C GLY A 47 -21.64 -20.12 15.45
N GLU A 48 -21.48 -19.28 14.44
CA GLU A 48 -20.52 -19.49 13.36
C GLU A 48 -19.11 -19.01 13.75
N THR A 49 -18.09 -19.71 13.24
CA THR A 49 -16.71 -19.24 13.31
C THR A 49 -16.16 -19.00 11.92
N VAL A 50 -15.22 -18.06 11.78
CA VAL A 50 -14.55 -17.77 10.49
C VAL A 50 -13.97 -19.04 9.88
N SER A 51 -13.31 -19.87 10.68
CA SER A 51 -12.69 -21.11 10.20
C SER A 51 -13.72 -22.15 9.72
N SER A 52 -14.91 -22.20 10.34
CA SER A 52 -15.99 -23.10 9.93
C SER A 52 -16.66 -22.62 8.64
N ALA A 53 -17.04 -21.34 8.56
CA ALA A 53 -17.54 -20.72 7.34
C ALA A 53 -16.55 -20.87 6.18
N ALA A 54 -15.28 -20.56 6.40
CA ALA A 54 -14.21 -20.69 5.41
C ALA A 54 -14.11 -22.11 4.83
N ARG A 55 -14.13 -23.14 5.70
CA ARG A 55 -14.13 -24.55 5.25
C ARG A 55 -15.35 -24.90 4.42
N ARG A 56 -16.55 -24.48 4.82
CA ARG A 56 -17.80 -24.74 4.07
C ARG A 56 -17.75 -24.21 2.64
N HIS A 57 -17.13 -23.05 2.46
CA HIS A 57 -17.05 -22.39 1.15
C HIS A 57 -15.76 -22.68 0.39
N GLY A 58 -14.83 -23.47 0.93
CA GLY A 58 -13.53 -23.73 0.29
C GLY A 58 -12.67 -22.46 0.17
N VAL A 59 -12.77 -21.56 1.16
CA VAL A 59 -12.01 -20.31 1.25
C VAL A 59 -10.93 -20.45 2.32
N ALA A 60 -9.76 -19.86 2.11
CA ALA A 60 -8.74 -19.79 3.15
C ALA A 60 -9.22 -18.88 4.31
N PRO A 61 -9.14 -19.28 5.59
CA PRO A 61 -9.60 -18.46 6.72
C PRO A 61 -9.01 -17.05 6.75
N ASN A 62 -7.70 -16.90 6.43
CA ASN A 62 -7.03 -15.60 6.36
C ASN A 62 -7.65 -14.66 5.30
N LEU A 63 -8.11 -15.22 4.18
CA LEU A 63 -8.77 -14.45 3.12
C LEU A 63 -10.14 -13.95 3.60
N LEU A 64 -10.90 -14.78 4.31
CA LEU A 64 -12.18 -14.39 4.89
C LEU A 64 -12.01 -13.32 5.99
N TYR A 65 -10.98 -13.42 6.83
CA TYR A 65 -10.62 -12.35 7.77
C TYR A 65 -10.33 -11.03 7.06
N ARG A 66 -9.57 -11.06 5.96
CA ARG A 66 -9.28 -9.87 5.15
C ARG A 66 -10.55 -9.26 4.57
N TRP A 67 -11.44 -10.07 4.00
CA TRP A 67 -12.70 -9.55 3.46
C TRP A 67 -13.61 -8.96 4.54
N ARG A 68 -13.71 -9.56 5.72
CA ARG A 68 -14.44 -8.97 6.86
C ARG A 68 -13.89 -7.60 7.24
N ARG A 69 -12.55 -7.48 7.28
CA ARG A 69 -11.86 -6.22 7.56
C ARG A 69 -12.16 -5.17 6.49
N LEU A 70 -12.04 -5.53 5.21
CA LEU A 70 -12.34 -4.63 4.08
C LEU A 70 -13.80 -4.17 4.11
N LEU A 71 -14.74 -5.07 4.40
CA LEU A 71 -16.16 -4.71 4.53
C LEU A 71 -16.37 -3.71 5.68
N SER A 72 -15.71 -3.92 6.81
CA SER A 72 -15.81 -3.03 7.97
C SER A 72 -15.16 -1.66 7.77
N GLU A 73 -14.07 -1.58 7.00
CA GLU A 73 -13.29 -0.35 6.81
C GLU A 73 -13.73 0.46 5.58
N GLY A 74 -14.18 -0.20 4.51
CA GLY A 74 -14.48 0.44 3.22
C GLY A 74 -15.68 -0.13 2.48
N GLY A 75 -16.51 -0.94 3.15
CA GLY A 75 -17.75 -1.47 2.59
C GLY A 75 -17.55 -2.43 1.41
N ALA A 76 -18.60 -2.63 0.62
CA ALA A 76 -18.60 -3.54 -0.52
C ALA A 76 -17.57 -3.15 -1.60
N VAL A 77 -17.27 -1.85 -1.74
CA VAL A 77 -16.27 -1.34 -2.70
C VAL A 77 -14.88 -1.85 -2.36
N ALA A 78 -14.49 -1.83 -1.08
CA ALA A 78 -13.21 -2.37 -0.64
C ALA A 78 -13.12 -3.89 -0.80
N VAL A 79 -14.23 -4.61 -0.63
CA VAL A 79 -14.30 -6.07 -0.85
C VAL A 79 -14.20 -6.43 -2.34
N ASP A 80 -14.80 -5.61 -3.22
CA ASP A 80 -14.74 -5.75 -4.67
C ASP A 80 -13.30 -5.63 -5.18
N SER A 81 -12.65 -4.51 -4.85
CA SER A 81 -11.28 -4.19 -5.26
C SER A 81 -10.22 -5.00 -4.51
N ASP A 82 -10.57 -5.63 -3.39
CA ASP A 82 -9.64 -6.26 -2.45
C ASP A 82 -8.63 -5.24 -1.84
N GLU A 83 -8.96 -3.95 -1.89
CA GLU A 83 -8.13 -2.84 -1.42
C GLU A 83 -8.87 -1.98 -0.39
N PRO A 84 -8.19 -1.51 0.67
CA PRO A 84 -8.80 -0.61 1.63
C PRO A 84 -9.15 0.72 0.97
N VAL A 85 -10.34 1.26 1.29
CA VAL A 85 -10.81 2.55 0.78
C VAL A 85 -10.52 3.64 1.82
N ILE A 86 -9.88 4.72 1.40
CA ILE A 86 -9.64 5.90 2.23
C ILE A 86 -10.93 6.74 2.25
N GLY A 87 -11.37 7.17 3.44
CA GLY A 87 -12.60 7.96 3.58
C GLY A 87 -12.51 9.36 2.94
N ASN A 88 -13.65 9.88 2.46
CA ASN A 88 -13.74 11.18 1.78
C ASN A 88 -13.15 12.36 2.58
N SER A 89 -13.24 12.32 3.91
CA SER A 89 -12.66 13.36 4.78
C SER A 89 -11.13 13.38 4.72
N GLU A 90 -10.50 12.20 4.64
CA GLU A 90 -9.05 12.07 4.55
C GLU A 90 -8.57 12.45 3.15
N VAL A 91 -9.31 12.05 2.09
CA VAL A 91 -9.08 12.54 0.72
C VAL A 91 -9.10 14.07 0.69
N LYS A 92 -10.12 14.71 1.29
CA LYS A 92 -10.21 16.17 1.36
C LYS A 92 -9.04 16.82 2.10
N LYS A 93 -8.60 16.25 3.23
CA LYS A 93 -7.41 16.75 3.95
C LYS A 93 -6.15 16.65 3.09
N LEU A 94 -5.98 15.55 2.37
CA LEU A 94 -4.84 15.36 1.47
C LEU A 94 -4.89 16.39 0.33
N GLU A 95 -6.06 16.62 -0.27
CA GLU A 95 -6.24 17.66 -1.29
C GLU A 95 -5.92 19.07 -0.75
N ASP A 96 -6.39 19.41 0.44
CA ASP A 96 -6.06 20.68 1.11
C ASP A 96 -4.55 20.80 1.34
N ARG A 97 -3.89 19.70 1.74
CA ARG A 97 -2.44 19.66 1.93
C ARG A 97 -1.68 19.84 0.62
N VAL A 98 -2.12 19.20 -0.45
CA VAL A 98 -1.55 19.34 -1.80
C VAL A 98 -1.63 20.81 -2.23
N ARG A 99 -2.81 21.44 -2.12
CA ARG A 99 -2.99 22.86 -2.46
C ARG A 99 -2.04 23.77 -1.69
N GLU A 100 -1.87 23.54 -0.39
CA GLU A 100 -0.96 24.35 0.42
C GLU A 100 0.52 24.12 0.05
N LEU A 101 0.90 22.88 -0.26
CA LEU A 101 2.26 22.56 -0.70
C LEU A 101 2.57 23.21 -2.05
N GLU A 102 1.65 23.15 -3.01
CA GLU A 102 1.77 23.83 -4.30
C GLU A 102 1.93 25.34 -4.12
N ARG A 103 1.13 25.95 -3.23
CA ARG A 103 1.23 27.38 -2.91
C ARG A 103 2.60 27.74 -2.33
N ILE A 104 3.11 26.96 -1.37
CA ILE A 104 4.42 27.18 -0.75
C ILE A 104 5.54 27.01 -1.77
N LEU A 105 5.47 25.94 -2.57
CA LEU A 105 6.44 25.65 -3.60
C LEU A 105 6.52 26.80 -4.61
N GLY A 106 5.37 27.29 -5.11
CA GLY A 106 5.32 28.43 -6.02
C GLY A 106 6.02 29.68 -5.45
N ARG A 107 5.77 30.02 -4.18
CA ARG A 107 6.46 31.15 -3.52
C ARG A 107 7.97 30.93 -3.44
N LYS A 108 8.42 29.73 -3.08
CA LYS A 108 9.84 29.41 -2.92
C LYS A 108 10.58 29.31 -4.25
N THR A 109 9.91 28.90 -5.31
CA THR A 109 10.45 28.91 -6.67
C THR A 109 10.72 30.35 -7.11
N LEU A 110 9.74 31.24 -6.95
CA LEU A 110 9.88 32.65 -7.31
C LEU A 110 11.00 33.34 -6.50
N GLU A 111 11.06 33.10 -5.19
CA GLU A 111 12.14 33.63 -4.34
C GLU A 111 13.51 33.17 -4.83
N ASN A 112 13.66 31.90 -5.21
CA ASN A 112 14.92 31.39 -5.76
C ASN A 112 15.29 32.03 -7.10
N GLU A 113 14.33 32.27 -7.98
CA GLU A 113 14.56 32.94 -9.27
C GLU A 113 15.07 34.36 -9.07
N ILE A 114 14.40 35.14 -8.21
CA ILE A 114 14.80 36.52 -7.87
C ILE A 114 16.21 36.54 -7.28
N LEU A 115 16.49 35.64 -6.32
CA LEU A 115 17.81 35.56 -5.70
C LEU A 115 18.90 35.20 -6.71
N ARG A 116 18.64 34.26 -7.62
CA ARG A 116 19.57 33.90 -8.70
C ARG A 116 19.81 35.05 -9.66
N GLU A 117 18.78 35.79 -10.04
CA GLU A 117 18.91 36.97 -10.89
C GLU A 117 19.74 38.07 -10.22
N ALA A 118 19.50 38.34 -8.94
CA ALA A 118 20.27 39.29 -8.16
C ALA A 118 21.75 38.89 -8.07
N LEU A 119 22.05 37.61 -7.80
CA LEU A 119 23.41 37.08 -7.78
C LEU A 119 24.10 37.22 -9.15
N SER A 120 23.40 36.90 -10.25
CA SER A 120 23.93 37.07 -11.62
C SER A 120 24.34 38.53 -11.88
N LYS A 121 23.48 39.48 -11.52
CA LYS A 121 23.76 40.93 -11.63
C LYS A 121 24.91 41.40 -10.73
N ALA A 122 25.11 40.79 -9.57
CA ALA A 122 26.22 41.12 -8.67
C ALA A 122 27.55 40.55 -9.19
N HIS A 123 27.54 39.33 -9.74
CA HIS A 123 28.74 38.69 -10.29
C HIS A 123 29.22 39.34 -11.58
N SER A 124 28.33 39.85 -12.44
CA SER A 124 28.72 40.62 -13.63
C SER A 124 29.33 42.00 -13.31
N LYS A 125 29.15 42.50 -12.07
CA LYS A 125 29.68 43.79 -11.60
C LYS A 125 30.97 43.69 -10.78
N LYS A 126 31.50 42.50 -10.50
CA LYS A 126 32.87 42.39 -9.97
C LYS A 126 33.84 42.54 -11.15
N PRO A 127 34.53 43.69 -11.32
CA PRO A 127 35.69 43.69 -12.20
C PRO A 127 36.69 42.72 -11.58
N ILE A 128 37.17 41.77 -12.37
CA ILE A 128 38.33 40.95 -12.02
C ILE A 128 39.47 41.95 -11.88
N SER A 129 39.74 42.40 -10.66
CA SER A 129 40.93 43.18 -10.34
C SER A 129 42.12 42.31 -10.69
N ARG A 130 42.68 42.50 -11.88
CA ARG A 130 43.98 41.95 -12.26
C ARG A 130 44.96 42.33 -11.16
N PRO A 131 45.72 41.39 -10.57
CA PRO A 131 46.81 41.78 -9.69
C PRO A 131 47.80 42.58 -10.53
N ILE A 132 47.98 43.86 -10.19
CA ILE A 132 48.99 44.71 -10.80
C ILE A 132 50.34 44.10 -10.43
N LEU A 133 51.05 43.58 -11.43
CA LEU A 133 52.44 43.20 -11.33
C LEU A 133 53.31 44.33 -11.87
N LEU A 134 54.39 44.62 -11.11
CA LEU A 134 55.70 45.22 -11.46
C LEU A 134 55.98 46.65 -10.94
N PRO A 135 57.27 47.02 -10.72
CA PRO A 135 58.50 46.24 -10.90
C PRO A 135 59.31 46.03 -9.60
N LYS A 136 60.19 45.02 -9.59
CA LYS A 136 61.31 44.95 -8.65
C LYS A 136 62.29 46.04 -9.03
N ASP A 137 62.46 47.04 -8.17
CA ASP A 137 63.54 48.01 -8.32
C ASP A 137 64.88 47.28 -8.23
N GLY A 138 65.64 47.37 -9.32
CA GLY A 138 67.00 46.87 -9.40
C GLY A 138 67.94 47.79 -8.64
N SER A 139 68.54 47.28 -7.58
CA SER A 139 69.73 47.88 -6.96
C SER A 139 70.90 47.89 -7.94
N ARG A 140 71.47 49.07 -8.15
CA ARG A 140 72.90 49.29 -8.42
C ARG A 140 73.35 50.54 -7.70
#